data_AF-A0A937YQ41-F1
#
_entry.id   AF-A0A937YQ41-F1
#
_cell.length_a   1.000
_cell.length_b   1.000
_cell.length_c   1.000
_cell.angle_alpha   90.00
_cell.angle_beta   90.00
_cell.angle_gamma   90.00
#
_symmetry.space_group_name_H-M   'P 1'
#
loop_
_entity.id
_entity.type
_entity.pdbx_description
1 polymer ?
#
loop_
_entity_poly.entity_id
_entity_poly.type
_entity_poly.pdbx_seq_one_letter_code
_entity_poly.pdbx_strand_id
1 'polypeptide(L)' 'MVKDRELAAVWAEMLDSLATAAALQPPVVINGRPDSQLQPSHLAAQGFYLLRARTRRREITTILEK' A
#
# COMPACT_ATOMS: atom_id res chain seq x y z
N MET A 1 -3.42 -13.34 -22.57
CA MET A 1 -2.88 -12.03 -23.02
C MET A 1 -3.50 -10.83 -22.29
N VAL A 2 -4.83 -10.62 -22.28
CA VAL A 2 -5.44 -9.51 -21.51
C VAL A 2 -5.37 -9.76 -19.98
N LYS A 3 -5.74 -10.96 -19.53
CA LYS A 3 -5.61 -11.38 -18.11
C LYS A 3 -4.18 -11.20 -17.58
N ASP A 4 -3.17 -11.60 -18.36
CA ASP A 4 -1.76 -11.48 -17.95
C ASP A 4 -1.31 -10.02 -17.81
N ARG A 5 -1.80 -9.13 -18.69
CA ARG A 5 -1.54 -7.69 -18.60
C ARG A 5 -2.21 -7.05 -17.39
N GLU A 6 -3.46 -7.42 -17.11
CA GLU A 6 -4.20 -6.97 -15.93
C GLU A 6 -3.51 -7.43 -14.64
N LEU A 7 -3.12 -8.70 -14.56
CA LEU A 7 -2.38 -9.27 -13.44
C LEU A 7 -1.05 -8.54 -13.21
N ALA A 8 -0.30 -8.28 -14.28
CA ALA A 8 0.97 -7.55 -14.20
C ALA A 8 0.78 -6.11 -13.70
N ALA A 9 -0.29 -5.43 -14.12
CA ALA A 9 -0.61 -4.08 -13.65
C ALA A 9 -0.94 -4.06 -12.15
N VAL A 10 -1.83 -4.94 -11.69
CA VAL A 10 -2.23 -5.01 -10.26
C VAL A 10 -1.03 -5.42 -9.38
N TRP A 11 -0.18 -6.32 -9.87
CA TRP A 11 1.07 -6.69 -9.21
C TRP A 11 2.03 -5.49 -9.06
N ALA A 12 2.23 -4.73 -10.14
CA ALA A 12 3.08 -3.53 -10.10
C ALA A 12 2.54 -2.48 -9.11
N GLU A 13 1.22 -2.23 -9.09
CA GLU A 13 0.61 -1.31 -8.11
C GLU A 13 0.74 -1.77 -6.65
N MET A 14 0.67 -3.09 -6.42
CA MET A 14 0.89 -3.67 -5.10
C MET A 14 2.33 -3.41 -4.64
N LEU A 15 3.31 -3.70 -5.50
CA LEU A 15 4.73 -3.48 -5.19
C LEU A 15 5.04 -2.00 -5.00
N ASP A 16 4.46 -1.11 -5.81
CA ASP A 16 4.61 0.34 -5.65
C ASP A 16 4.11 0.83 -4.28
N SER A 17 2.96 0.30 -3.82
CA SER A 17 2.43 0.60 -2.49
C SER A 17 3.39 0.14 -1.39
N LEU A 18 3.93 -1.07 -1.50
CA LEU A 18 4.90 -1.60 -0.53
C LEU A 18 6.23 -0.83 -0.55
N ALA A 19 6.73 -0.49 -1.73
CA ALA A 19 7.94 0.30 -1.90
C ALA A 19 7.79 1.69 -1.30
N THR A 20 6.65 2.35 -1.53
CA THR A 20 6.34 3.64 -0.92
C THR A 20 6.29 3.54 0.62
N ALA A 21 5.66 2.49 1.16
CA ALA A 21 5.64 2.26 2.61
C ALA A 21 7.05 2.08 3.18
N ALA A 22 7.91 1.30 2.51
CA ALA A 22 9.29 1.03 2.93
C ALA A 22 10.22 2.25 2.77
N ALA A 23 9.91 3.14 1.83
CA ALA A 23 10.65 4.38 1.62
C ALA A 23 10.35 5.46 2.67
N LEU A 24 9.29 5.29 3.49
CA LEU A 24 8.99 6.22 4.57
C LEU A 24 10.07 6.18 5.67
N GLN A 25 11.00 7.12 5.60
CA GLN A 25 12.13 7.26 6.52
C GLN A 25 12.15 8.65 7.15
N PRO A 26 11.16 8.98 8.02
CA PRO A 26 11.20 10.24 8.75
C PRO A 26 12.39 10.24 9.73
N PRO A 27 13.05 11.39 9.95
CA PRO A 27 14.14 11.48 10.92
C PRO A 27 13.67 11.23 12.37
N VAL A 28 12.38 11.46 12.65
CA VAL A 28 11.73 11.14 13.93
C VAL A 28 10.36 10.51 13.64
N VAL A 29 10.07 9.37 14.28
CA VAL A 29 8.77 8.72 14.14
C VAL A 29 7.77 9.32 15.12
N ILE A 30 6.79 10.03 14.58
CA ILE A 30 5.61 10.55 15.27
C ILE A 30 4.39 9.67 14.99
N ASN A 31 3.76 9.19 16.06
CA ASN A 31 2.47 8.49 16.00
C ASN A 31 1.34 9.42 16.46
N GLY A 32 1.11 10.50 15.70
CA GLY A 32 0.00 11.41 15.94
C GLY A 32 -1.35 10.69 15.82
N ARG A 33 -2.41 11.31 16.34
CA ARG A 33 -3.76 10.81 16.10
C ARG A 33 -4.09 10.87 14.59
N PRO A 34 -4.80 9.87 14.03
CA PRO A 34 -5.17 9.90 12.60
C PRO A 34 -6.03 11.10 12.19
N ASP A 35 -6.77 11.70 13.13
CA ASP A 35 -7.61 12.89 12.96
C ASP A 35 -6.88 14.20 13.31
N SER A 36 -5.58 14.14 13.62
CA SER A 36 -4.80 15.33 14.00
C SER A 36 -4.57 16.24 12.80
N GLN A 37 -4.77 17.55 13.02
CA GLN A 37 -4.49 18.57 12.00
C GLN A 37 -3.05 19.09 12.05
N LEU A 38 -2.36 18.95 13.19
CA LEU A 38 -1.06 19.57 13.45
C LEU A 38 0.11 18.58 13.58
N GLN A 39 -0.17 17.33 13.98
CA GLN A 39 0.87 16.30 14.13
C GLN A 39 0.67 15.19 13.11
N PRO A 40 1.69 14.84 12.31
CA PRO A 40 1.59 13.71 11.39
C PRO A 40 1.50 12.38 12.16
N SER A 41 0.90 11.38 11.53
CA SER A 41 0.98 9.99 11.96
C SER A 41 1.71 9.17 10.90
N HIS A 42 3.02 8.99 11.05
CA HIS A 42 3.81 8.21 10.10
C HIS A 42 3.36 6.75 10.07
N LEU A 43 2.92 6.22 11.22
CA LEU A 43 2.36 4.87 11.31
C LEU A 43 1.03 4.75 10.56
N ALA A 44 0.16 5.77 10.61
CA ALA A 44 -1.08 5.77 9.82
C ALA A 44 -0.77 5.81 8.31
N ALA A 45 0.22 6.60 7.89
CA ALA A 45 0.67 6.63 6.50
C ALA A 45 1.21 5.27 6.05
N GLN A 46 2.08 4.63 6.84
CA GLN A 46 2.56 3.27 6.55
C GLN A 46 1.39 2.26 6.48
N GLY A 47 0.48 2.30 7.46
CA GLY A 47 -0.70 1.44 7.51
C GLY A 47 -1.62 1.60 6.30
N PHE A 48 -1.79 2.83 5.79
CA PHE A 48 -2.54 3.10 4.57
C PHE A 48 -1.95 2.37 3.36
N TYR A 49 -0.64 2.46 3.14
CA TYR A 49 0.01 1.78 2.02
C TYR A 49 -0.02 0.25 2.16
N LEU A 50 0.12 -0.27 3.38
CA LEU A 50 -0.05 -1.70 3.66
C LEU A 50 -1.46 -2.18 3.34
N LEU A 51 -2.48 -1.39 3.71
CA LEU A 51 -3.87 -1.72 3.40
C LEU A 51 -4.13 -1.70 1.90
N ARG A 52 -3.61 -0.71 1.17
CA ARG A 52 -3.69 -0.63 -0.29
C ARG A 52 -3.04 -1.85 -0.95
N ALA A 53 -1.82 -2.22 -0.54
CA ALA A 53 -1.16 -3.43 -1.04
C ALA A 53 -1.97 -4.70 -0.73
N ARG A 54 -2.58 -4.79 0.46
CA ARG A 54 -3.42 -5.93 0.85
C ARG A 54 -4.66 -6.06 -0.05
N THR A 55 -5.29 -4.95 -0.43
CA THR A 55 -6.41 -4.94 -1.38
C THR A 55 -5.98 -5.46 -2.75
N ARG A 56 -4.85 -4.95 -3.28
CA ARG A 56 -4.29 -5.43 -4.56
C ARG A 56 -3.91 -6.91 -4.53
N ARG A 57 -3.35 -7.40 -3.41
CA ARG A 57 -3.09 -8.83 -3.22
C ARG A 57 -4.37 -9.66 -3.31
N ARG A 58 -5.48 -9.19 -2.74
CA ARG A 58 -6.77 -9.89 -2.82
C ARG A 58 -7.29 -9.93 -4.25
N GLU A 59 -7.19 -8.83 -4.99
CA GLU A 59 -7.54 -8.77 -6.41
C GLU A 59 -6.74 -9.79 -7.23
N ILE A 60 -5.42 -9.87 -7.02
CA ILE A 60 -4.54 -10.87 -7.64
C ILE A 60 -5.02 -12.29 -7.35
N THR A 61 -5.26 -12.63 -6.08
CA THR A 61 -5.77 -13.96 -5.70
C THR A 61 -7.09 -14.26 -6.40
N THR A 62 -8.02 -13.30 -6.46
CA THR A 62 -9.30 -13.46 -7.16
C THR A 62 -9.16 -13.62 -8.67
N ILE A 63 -8.17 -12.99 -9.32
CA ILE A 63 -7.89 -13.21 -10.75
C ILE A 63 -7.33 -14.61 -10.99
N LEU A 64 -6.42 -15.08 -10.12
CA LEU A 64 -5.79 -16.40 -10.24
C LEU A 64 -6.75 -17.55 -9.96
N GLU A 65 -7.77 -17.32 -9.13
CA GLU A 65 -8.84 -18.29 -8.84
C GLU A 65 -9.90 -18.39 -9.96
N LYS A 66 -9.83 -17.55 -11.01
CA LYS A 66 -10.77 -17.49 -12.14
C LYS A 66 -10.17 -17.97 -13.47
#